data_AF-A0A538FH42-F1
#
_entry.id   AF-A0A538FH42-F1
#
_cell.length_a   1.000
_cell.length_b   1.000
_cell.length_c   1.000
_cell.angle_alpha   90.00
_cell.angle_beta   90.00
_cell.angle_gamma   90.00
#
_symmetry.space_group_name_H-M   'P 1'
#
loop_
_entity.id
_entity.type
_entity.pdbx_description
1 polymer ?
#
loop_
_entity_poly.entity_id
_entity_poly.type
_entity_poly.pdbx_seq_one_letter_code
_entity_poly.pdbx_strand_id
1 'polypeptide(L)'
;MALVLLYGEPPTRRDAALRLLDQPEFVSWSTLASTVWSTDPLSLRARSLEALGVAAGHADEHTAQAILDELWEAAQQPREQSACR
;
A
#
# COMPACT_ATOMS: atom_id res chain seq x y z
N MET A 1 8.81 4.73 3.28
CA MET A 1 8.06 4.32 2.07
C MET A 1 7.37 5.48 1.36
N ALA A 2 6.59 6.33 2.03
CA ALA A 2 5.80 7.39 1.41
C ALA A 2 6.57 8.31 0.43
N LEU A 3 7.79 8.78 0.80
CA LEU A 3 8.62 9.60 -0.09
C LEU A 3 9.04 8.85 -1.37
N VAL A 4 9.36 7.56 -1.26
CA VAL A 4 9.72 6.73 -2.42
C VAL A 4 8.50 6.52 -3.32
N LEU A 5 7.33 6.26 -2.73
CA LEU A 5 6.08 6.09 -3.47
C LEU A 5 5.68 7.37 -4.23
N LEU A 6 5.90 8.54 -3.64
CA LEU A 6 5.53 9.82 -4.24
C LEU A 6 6.54 10.33 -5.27
N TYR A 7 7.84 10.18 -5.00
CA TYR A 7 8.89 10.86 -5.76
C TYR A 7 9.89 9.92 -6.42
N GLY A 8 9.88 8.63 -6.08
CA GLY A 8 10.75 7.65 -6.73
C GLY A 8 10.38 7.47 -8.20
N GLU A 9 11.37 7.22 -9.04
CA GLU A 9 11.15 6.83 -10.43
C GLU A 9 10.43 5.46 -10.51
N PRO A 10 9.78 5.13 -11.64
CA PRO A 10 9.02 3.88 -11.75
C PRO A 10 9.79 2.61 -11.34
N PRO A 11 11.07 2.41 -11.72
CA PRO A 11 11.85 1.25 -11.25
C PRO A 11 12.04 1.26 -9.73
N THR A 12 12.37 2.42 -9.15
CA THR A 12 12.57 2.57 -7.70
C THR A 12 11.30 2.26 -6.91
N ARG A 13 10.14 2.68 -7.41
CA ARG A 13 8.85 2.35 -6.76
C ARG A 13 8.55 0.86 -6.83
N ARG A 14 8.83 0.22 -7.97
CA ARG A 14 8.66 -1.23 -8.13
C ARG A 14 9.55 -1.99 -7.15
N ASP A 15 10.83 -1.65 -7.07
CA ASP A 15 11.78 -2.29 -6.14
C ASP A 15 11.34 -2.10 -4.69
N ALA A 16 10.87 -0.90 -4.33
CA ALA A 16 10.35 -0.63 -3.00
C ALA A 16 9.08 -1.43 -2.68
N ALA A 17 8.20 -1.63 -3.66
CA ALA A 17 7.01 -2.47 -3.51
C ALA A 17 7.38 -3.95 -3.32
N LEU A 18 8.38 -4.46 -4.05
CA LEU A 18 8.83 -5.84 -3.88
C LEU A 18 9.47 -6.08 -2.52
N ARG A 19 10.18 -5.10 -1.98
CA ARG A 19 10.73 -5.18 -0.61
C ARG A 19 9.65 -5.31 0.48
N LEU A 20 8.38 -4.99 0.19
CA LEU A 20 7.28 -5.25 1.13
C LEU A 20 7.06 -6.74 1.39
N LEU A 21 7.48 -7.61 0.46
CA LEU A 21 7.41 -9.06 0.63
C LEU A 21 8.49 -9.56 1.59
N ASP A 22 9.68 -8.95 1.53
CA ASP A 22 10.85 -9.39 2.29
C ASP A 22 10.97 -8.71 3.66
N GLN A 23 10.42 -7.50 3.82
CA GLN A 23 10.66 -6.64 4.98
C GLN A 23 9.36 -5.95 5.46
N PRO A 24 8.41 -6.69 6.04
CA PRO A 24 7.12 -6.15 6.50
C PRO A 24 7.26 -5.15 7.67
N GLU A 25 8.43 -5.11 8.32
CA GLU A 25 8.76 -4.25 9.46
C GLU A 25 8.86 -2.76 9.14
N PHE A 26 9.11 -2.38 7.87
CA PHE A 26 9.27 -0.96 7.51
C PHE A 26 7.96 -0.27 7.17
N VAL A 27 7.01 -0.98 6.56
CA VAL A 27 5.64 -0.56 6.29
C VAL A 27 4.81 -1.83 6.10
N SER A 28 3.77 -2.01 6.92
CA SER A 28 2.84 -3.13 6.77
C SER A 28 1.91 -2.93 5.57
N TRP A 29 1.43 -4.04 5.00
CA TRP A 29 0.40 -4.00 3.96
C TRP A 29 -0.87 -3.30 4.46
N SER A 30 -1.25 -3.54 5.72
CA SER A 30 -2.37 -2.87 6.38
C SER A 30 -2.25 -1.34 6.35
N THR A 31 -1.05 -0.79 6.57
CA THR A 31 -0.82 0.67 6.51
C THR A 31 -1.10 1.21 5.11
N LEU A 32 -0.58 0.54 4.08
CA LEU A 32 -0.82 0.95 2.69
C LEU A 32 -2.29 0.80 2.31
N ALA A 33 -2.95 -0.27 2.76
CA ALA A 33 -4.36 -0.52 2.51
C ALA A 33 -5.24 0.56 3.16
N SER A 34 -4.96 0.95 4.40
CA SER A 34 -5.60 2.10 5.04
C SER A 34 -5.36 3.40 4.27
N THR A 35 -4.15 3.64 3.78
CA THR A 35 -3.85 4.81 2.93
C THR A 35 -4.66 4.80 1.63
N VAL A 36 -4.90 3.66 0.98
CA VAL A 36 -5.72 3.59 -0.26
C VAL A 36 -7.12 4.18 -0.03
N TRP A 37 -7.70 3.92 1.14
CA TRP A 37 -9.06 4.32 1.49
C TRP A 37 -9.16 5.59 2.35
N SER A 38 -8.03 6.20 2.69
CA SER A 38 -7.96 7.43 3.50
C SER A 38 -8.35 8.69 2.70
N THR A 39 -8.24 9.84 3.37
CA THR A 39 -8.42 11.17 2.80
C THR A 39 -7.11 11.80 2.30
N ASP A 40 -6.01 11.04 2.29
CA ASP A 40 -4.71 11.48 1.79
C ASP A 40 -4.76 11.92 0.32
N PRO A 41 -3.75 12.67 -0.17
CA PRO A 41 -3.67 13.06 -1.57
C PRO A 41 -3.86 11.87 -2.53
N LEU A 42 -4.64 12.06 -3.60
CA LEU A 42 -4.98 11.00 -4.55
C LEU A 42 -3.75 10.29 -5.12
N SER A 43 -2.65 11.03 -5.32
CA SER A 43 -1.38 10.46 -5.76
C SER A 43 -0.81 9.46 -4.75
N LEU A 44 -0.82 9.77 -3.45
CA LEU A 44 -0.34 8.84 -2.42
C LEU A 44 -1.22 7.60 -2.37
N ARG A 45 -2.55 7.78 -2.40
CA ARG A 45 -3.52 6.67 -2.40
C ARG A 45 -3.31 5.74 -3.60
N ALA A 46 -3.16 6.30 -4.79
CA ALA A 46 -2.89 5.54 -6.02
C ALA A 46 -1.54 4.81 -5.97
N ARG A 47 -0.51 5.42 -5.38
CA ARG A 47 0.82 4.81 -5.24
C ARG A 47 0.86 3.70 -4.19
N SER A 48 0.08 3.83 -3.11
CA SER A 48 -0.11 2.74 -2.15
C SER A 48 -0.81 1.55 -2.79
N LEU A 49 -1.83 1.80 -3.63
CA LEU A 49 -2.50 0.73 -4.39
C LEU A 49 -1.56 0.07 -5.41
N GLU A 50 -0.78 0.87 -6.15
CA GLU A 50 0.24 0.36 -7.08
C GLU A 50 1.23 -0.56 -6.36
N ALA A 51 1.74 -0.15 -5.19
CA ALA A 51 2.70 -0.94 -4.43
C ALA A 51 2.10 -2.28 -3.96
N LEU A 52 0.88 -2.27 -3.44
CA LEU A 52 0.17 -3.48 -3.02
C LEU A 52 -0.11 -4.41 -4.21
N GLY A 53 -0.53 -3.86 -5.36
CA GLY A 53 -0.77 -4.64 -6.57
C GLY A 53 0.51 -5.27 -7.14
N VAL A 54 1.64 -4.54 -7.11
CA VAL A 54 2.94 -5.08 -7.51
C VAL A 54 3.38 -6.20 -6.56
N ALA A 55 3.27 -5.99 -5.25
CA ALA A 55 3.62 -7.01 -4.25
C ALA A 55 2.78 -8.28 -4.42
N ALA A 56 1.45 -8.15 -4.46
CA ALA A 56 0.54 -9.28 -4.64
C ALA A 56 0.79 -10.03 -5.96
N GLY A 57 1.07 -9.31 -7.05
CA GLY A 57 1.36 -9.92 -8.36
C GLY A 57 2.69 -10.68 -8.44
N HIS A 58 3.59 -10.53 -7.46
CA HIS A 58 4.87 -11.26 -7.38
C HIS A 58 4.94 -12.25 -6.22
N ALA A 59 3.94 -12.25 -5.34
CA ALA A 59 3.88 -13.12 -4.20
C ALA A 59 3.40 -14.54 -4.57
N ASP A 60 3.60 -15.49 -3.66
CA ASP A 60 2.86 -16.76 -3.71
C ASP A 60 1.36 -16.54 -3.46
N GLU A 61 0.54 -17.55 -3.75
CA GLU A 61 -0.92 -17.48 -3.64
C GLU A 61 -1.40 -17.08 -2.24
N HIS A 62 -0.77 -17.65 -1.20
CA HIS A 62 -1.15 -17.38 0.18
C HIS A 62 -0.90 -15.93 0.57
N THR A 63 0.29 -15.42 0.23
CA THR A 63 0.70 -14.05 0.50
C THR A 63 -0.10 -13.05 -0.34
N ALA A 64 -0.35 -13.37 -1.60
CA ALA A 64 -1.21 -12.55 -2.47
C ALA A 64 -2.62 -12.41 -1.87
N GLN A 65 -3.21 -13.52 -1.39
CA GLN A 65 -4.51 -13.49 -0.74
C GLN A 65 -4.48 -12.63 0.53
N ALA A 66 -3.45 -12.77 1.38
CA ALA A 66 -3.31 -11.96 2.58
C ALA A 66 -3.24 -10.44 2.28
N ILE A 67 -2.53 -10.05 1.21
CA ILE A 67 -2.48 -8.65 0.76
C ILE A 67 -3.86 -8.16 0.30
N LEU A 68 -4.62 -8.99 -0.41
CA LEU A 68 -5.97 -8.66 -0.88
C LEU A 68 -6.97 -8.57 0.28
N ASP A 69 -6.85 -9.44 1.29
CA ASP A 69 -7.67 -9.41 2.49
C ASP A 69 -7.46 -8.11 3.26
N GLU A 70 -6.21 -7.66 3.44
CA GLU A 70 -5.89 -6.36 4.06
C GLU A 70 -6.53 -5.19 3.30
N LEU A 71 -6.51 -5.22 1.96
CA LEU A 71 -7.18 -4.22 1.12
C LEU A 71 -8.70 -4.22 1.30
N TRP A 72 -9.29 -5.41 1.44
CA TRP A 72 -10.73 -5.59 1.64
C TRP A 72 -11.18 -5.15 3.03
N GLU A 73 -10.46 -5.56 4.08
CA GLU A 73 -10.72 -5.15 5.45
C GLU A 73 -10.61 -3.63 5.62
N ALA A 74 -9.57 -3.00 5.06
CA ALA A 74 -9.43 -1.55 5.08
C ALA A 74 -10.58 -0.82 4.34
N ALA A 75 -11.14 -1.43 3.28
CA ALA A 75 -12.27 -0.85 2.53
C ALA A 75 -13.58 -0.83 3.36
N GLN A 76 -13.73 -1.78 4.27
CA GLN A 76 -14.90 -1.91 5.14
C GLN A 76 -14.84 -0.97 6.35
N GLN A 77 -13.65 -0.44 6.68
CA GLN A 77 -13.51 0.48 7.81
C GLN A 77 -14.17 1.83 7.49
N PRO A 78 -14.84 2.46 8.48
CA PRO A 78 -15.33 3.82 8.35
C PRO A 78 -14.17 4.74 7.95
N ARG A 79 -14.37 5.55 6.91
CA ARG A 79 -13.34 6.51 6.48
C ARG A 79 -13.14 7.52 7.61
N GLU A 80 -12.06 7.37 8.38
CA GLU A 80 -11.69 8.36 9.37
C GLU A 80 -11.45 9.68 8.64
N GLN A 81 -12.29 10.67 8.97
CA GLN A 81 -12.07 12.04 8.55
C GLN A 81 -10.84 12.52 9.31
N SER A 82 -9.65 12.39 8.72
CA SER A 82 -8.50 13.16 9.18
C SER A 82 -8.83 14.62 8.92
N ALA A 83 -9.42 15.26 9.93
CA ALA A 83 -9.62 16.68 9.97
C ALA A 83 -8.26 17.34 9.68
N CYS A 84 -8.16 18.01 8.54
CA CYS A 84 -7.14 19.03 8.33
C CYS A 84 -7.18 19.97 9.55
N ARG A 85 -6.13 19.94 10.37
CA ARG A 85 -5.77 21.01 11.27
C ARG A 85 -4.67 21.83 10.64
#